data_AF-A0A920UF57-F1
#
_entry.id   AF-A0A920UF57-F1
#
_cell.length_a   1.000
_cell.length_b   1.000
_cell.length_c   1.000
_cell.angle_alpha   90.00
_cell.angle_beta   90.00
_cell.angle_gamma   90.00
#
_symmetry.space_group_name_H-M   'P 1'
#
loop_
_entity.id
_entity.type
_entity.pdbx_description
1 polymer ?
#
loop_
_entity_poly.entity_id
_entity_poly.type
_entity_poly.pdbx_seq_one_letter_code
_entity_poly.pdbx_strand_id
1 'polypeptide(L)'
;MTNRSGELSAMALQGPKAAEIIAGVFPAAIEMQKNQIAELDFSGATTWVSRTGYTGEDGFELVVPNERVVSLWKQFMSLGPALGLMPAGLGAATHSVPKPAIRSMATS
;
A
#
# COMPACT_ATOMS: atom_id res chain seq x y z
N MET A 1 0.13 18.87 -18.57
CA MET A 1 0.55 18.26 -17.30
C MET A 1 -0.36 18.82 -16.21
N THR A 2 -1.16 17.98 -15.55
CA THR A 2 -2.08 18.42 -14.50
C THR A 2 -1.61 17.87 -13.16
N ASN A 3 -1.48 18.73 -12.15
CA ASN A 3 -1.10 18.32 -10.81
C ASN A 3 -2.33 17.76 -10.06
N ARG A 4 -2.24 16.52 -9.58
CA ARG A 4 -3.29 15.83 -8.82
C ARG A 4 -2.85 15.36 -7.43
N SER A 5 -1.70 15.83 -6.93
CA SER A 5 -1.17 15.40 -5.63
C SER A 5 -2.05 15.81 -4.44
N GLY A 6 -2.95 16.76 -4.61
CA GLY A 6 -3.95 17.15 -3.60
C GLY A 6 -5.17 16.22 -3.51
N GLU A 7 -5.37 15.33 -4.48
CA GLU A 7 -6.57 14.46 -4.58
C GLU A 7 -6.25 12.99 -4.31
N LEU A 8 -4.98 12.61 -4.46
CA LEU A 8 -4.49 11.25 -4.38
C LEU A 8 -3.54 11.08 -3.19
N SER A 9 -3.59 9.90 -2.60
CA SER A 9 -2.65 9.46 -1.58
C SER A 9 -1.87 8.25 -2.09
N ALA A 10 -0.65 8.09 -1.59
CA ALA A 10 0.20 6.94 -1.89
C ALA A 10 0.47 6.10 -0.63
N MET A 11 0.52 4.79 -0.79
CA MET A 11 0.85 3.83 0.27
C MET A 11 1.82 2.78 -0.27
N ALA A 12 2.73 2.31 0.58
CA ALA A 12 3.62 1.20 0.25
C ALA A 12 3.37 0.00 1.18
N LEU A 13 3.22 -1.17 0.57
CA LEU A 13 3.19 -2.47 1.23
C LEU A 13 4.46 -3.22 0.86
N GLN A 14 5.35 -3.47 1.82
CA GLN A 14 6.68 -4.01 1.56
C GLN A 14 6.99 -5.20 2.47
N GLY A 15 7.74 -6.16 1.93
CA GLY A 15 8.27 -7.31 2.67
C GLY A 15 7.85 -8.65 2.07
N PRO A 16 8.42 -9.76 2.56
CA PRO A 16 8.26 -11.10 1.99
C PRO A 16 6.81 -11.61 2.00
N LYS A 17 5.94 -11.00 2.82
CA LYS A 17 4.50 -11.32 2.94
C LYS A 17 3.59 -10.33 2.22
N ALA A 18 4.13 -9.37 1.47
CA ALA A 18 3.35 -8.34 0.77
C ALA A 18 2.34 -8.95 -0.22
N ALA A 19 2.74 -9.97 -1.00
CA ALA A 19 1.85 -10.64 -1.94
C ALA A 19 0.68 -11.36 -1.25
N GLU A 20 0.91 -11.97 -0.07
CA GLU A 20 -0.11 -12.63 0.72
C GLU A 20 -1.12 -11.63 1.29
N ILE A 21 -0.62 -10.51 1.82
CA ILE A 21 -1.45 -9.44 2.39
C ILE A 21 -2.26 -8.74 1.31
N ILE A 22 -1.64 -8.39 0.16
CA ILE A 22 -2.35 -7.66 -0.90
C ILE A 22 -3.44 -8.49 -1.54
N ALA A 23 -3.30 -9.82 -1.61
CA ALA A 23 -4.30 -10.71 -2.17
C ALA A 23 -5.66 -10.59 -1.45
N GLY A 24 -5.67 -10.26 -0.16
CA GLY A 24 -6.90 -10.06 0.61
C GLY A 24 -7.67 -8.78 0.25
N VAL A 25 -7.04 -7.84 -0.47
CA VAL A 25 -7.66 -6.57 -0.89
C VAL A 25 -7.77 -6.48 -2.42
N PHE A 26 -6.71 -6.87 -3.12
CA PHE A 26 -6.58 -6.88 -4.57
C PHE A 26 -6.13 -8.26 -5.05
N PRO A 27 -7.05 -9.24 -5.16
CA PRO A 27 -6.68 -10.60 -5.59
C PRO A 27 -5.94 -10.63 -6.93
N ALA A 28 -6.31 -9.76 -7.89
CA ALA A 28 -5.66 -9.67 -9.20
C ALA A 28 -4.19 -9.19 -9.14
N ALA A 29 -3.76 -8.55 -8.04
CA ALA A 29 -2.40 -8.04 -7.92
C ALA A 29 -1.34 -9.14 -7.80
N ILE A 30 -1.73 -10.37 -7.43
CA ILE A 30 -0.79 -11.49 -7.29
C ILE A 30 -0.23 -11.96 -8.64
N GLU A 31 -1.00 -11.78 -9.71
CA GLU A 31 -0.63 -12.17 -11.07
C GLU A 31 0.34 -11.18 -11.72
N MET A 32 0.46 -9.97 -11.13
CA MET A 32 1.33 -8.93 -11.64
C MET A 32 2.80 -9.33 -11.55
N GLN A 33 3.54 -9.15 -12.63
CA GLN A 33 4.99 -9.31 -12.64
C GLN A 33 5.68 -8.07 -12.02
N LYS A 34 6.94 -8.22 -11.59
CA LYS A 34 7.74 -7.10 -11.09
C LYS A 34 7.78 -5.96 -12.13
N ASN A 35 7.64 -4.72 -11.65
CA ASN A 35 7.55 -3.50 -12.45
C ASN A 35 6.29 -3.36 -13.32
N GLN A 36 5.29 -4.21 -13.16
CA GLN A 36 3.97 -3.96 -13.74
C GLN A 36 3.16 -2.99 -12.91
N ILE A 37 2.28 -2.27 -13.59
CA ILE A 37 1.26 -1.39 -13.03
C ILE A 37 -0.10 -1.82 -13.58
N ALA A 38 -1.11 -1.80 -12.72
CA ALA A 38 -2.49 -2.10 -13.07
C ALA A 38 -3.44 -1.09 -12.39
N GLU A 39 -4.57 -0.83 -13.05
CA GLU A 39 -5.70 -0.15 -12.44
C GLU A 39 -6.65 -1.19 -11.86
N LEU A 40 -6.86 -1.14 -10.56
CA LEU A 40 -7.74 -2.06 -9.83
C LEU A 40 -8.83 -1.26 -9.11
N ASP A 41 -10.01 -1.86 -8.95
CA ASP A 41 -11.08 -1.25 -8.16
C ASP A 41 -10.83 -1.45 -6.67
N PHE A 42 -10.99 -0.37 -5.90
CA PHE A 42 -11.13 -0.45 -4.46
C PHE A 42 -12.38 0.31 -4.00
N SER A 43 -13.45 -0.43 -3.71
CA SER A 43 -14.72 0.13 -3.24
C SER A 43 -15.29 1.20 -4.20
N GLY A 44 -15.32 0.89 -5.50
CA GLY A 44 -15.86 1.77 -6.54
C GLY A 44 -14.92 2.91 -6.95
N ALA A 45 -13.63 2.84 -6.61
CA ALA A 45 -12.64 3.86 -6.92
C ALA A 45 -11.41 3.23 -7.58
N THR A 46 -10.96 3.83 -8.69
CA THR A 46 -9.72 3.45 -9.38
C THR A 46 -8.53 3.62 -8.44
N THR A 47 -7.80 2.52 -8.23
CA THR A 47 -6.54 2.47 -7.51
C THR A 47 -5.45 1.98 -8.44
N TRP A 48 -4.39 2.76 -8.61
CA TRP A 48 -3.22 2.30 -9.34
C TRP A 48 -2.35 1.49 -8.40
N VAL A 49 -2.12 0.22 -8.77
CA VAL A 49 -1.25 -0.69 -8.04
C VAL A 49 -0.04 -0.97 -8.91
N SER A 50 1.16 -0.76 -8.39
CA SER A 50 2.41 -1.19 -9.02
C SER A 50 3.10 -2.23 -8.15
N ARG A 51 3.63 -3.30 -8.76
CA ARG A 51 4.44 -4.29 -8.05
C ARG A 51 5.89 -3.83 -8.07
N THR A 52 6.23 -2.97 -7.12
CA THR A 52 7.55 -2.36 -6.97
C THR A 52 8.17 -2.78 -5.65
N GLY A 53 9.33 -3.42 -5.77
CA GLY A 53 10.21 -3.76 -4.66
C GLY A 53 11.33 -2.74 -4.54
N TYR A 54 11.08 -1.58 -3.94
CA TYR A 54 12.08 -0.51 -3.86
C TYR A 54 13.26 -0.86 -2.93
N THR A 55 13.05 -1.77 -1.97
CA THR A 55 14.09 -2.24 -1.03
C THR A 55 14.83 -3.49 -1.49
N GLY A 56 14.59 -3.96 -2.72
CA GLY A 56 15.09 -5.25 -3.21
C GLY A 56 14.24 -6.45 -2.79
N GLU A 57 13.32 -6.27 -1.85
CA GLU A 57 12.29 -7.23 -1.45
C GLU A 57 11.02 -7.07 -2.30
N ASP A 58 10.12 -8.05 -2.27
CA ASP A 58 8.82 -7.94 -2.94
C ASP A 58 7.94 -6.89 -2.26
N GLY A 59 7.06 -6.25 -3.05
CA GLY A 59 6.29 -5.13 -2.55
C GLY A 59 5.40 -4.49 -3.61
N PHE A 60 4.53 -3.62 -3.12
CA PHE A 60 3.56 -2.89 -3.91
C PHE A 60 3.51 -1.42 -3.49
N GLU A 61 3.31 -0.54 -4.47
CA GLU A 61 2.90 0.84 -4.24
C GLU A 61 1.47 1.01 -4.75
N LEU A 62 0.66 1.72 -3.98
CA LEU A 62 -0.74 1.96 -4.25
C LEU A 62 -0.97 3.46 -4.29
N VAL A 63 -1.57 3.96 -5.37
CA VAL A 63 -2.05 5.34 -5.49
C VAL A 63 -3.58 5.30 -5.55
N VAL A 64 -4.22 5.94 -4.60
CA VAL A 64 -5.67 5.84 -4.35
C VAL A 64 -6.26 7.23 -4.08
N PRO A 65 -7.54 7.49 -4.39
CA PRO A 65 -8.21 8.71 -3.97
C PRO A 65 -8.12 8.93 -2.45
N ASN A 66 -7.92 10.19 -2.03
CA ASN A 66 -7.78 10.56 -0.62
C ASN A 66 -8.95 10.08 0.25
N GLU A 67 -10.16 10.08 -0.32
CA GLU A 67 -11.37 9.60 0.36
C GLU A 67 -11.40 8.08 0.61
N ARG A 68 -10.49 7.30 0.01
CA ARG A 68 -10.39 5.84 0.18
C ARG A 68 -9.11 5.39 0.88
N VAL A 69 -8.10 6.25 1.05
CA VAL A 69 -6.82 5.84 1.65
C VAL A 69 -6.98 5.31 3.08
N VAL A 70 -7.85 5.91 3.89
CA VAL A 70 -8.06 5.50 5.28
C VAL A 70 -8.76 4.14 5.38
N SER A 71 -9.72 3.86 4.50
CA SER A 71 -10.38 2.55 4.47
C SER A 71 -9.44 1.48 3.95
N LEU A 72 -8.64 1.78 2.92
CA LEU A 72 -7.59 0.88 2.42
C LEU A 72 -6.58 0.55 3.51
N TRP A 73 -6.10 1.55 4.24
CA TRP A 73 -5.20 1.38 5.38
C TRP A 73 -5.78 0.43 6.43
N LYS A 74 -7.05 0.63 6.80
CA LYS A 74 -7.73 -0.22 7.78
C LYS A 74 -7.84 -1.67 7.32
N GLN A 75 -8.06 -1.93 6.03
CA GLN A 75 -8.07 -3.30 5.51
C GLN A 75 -6.71 -3.97 5.68
N PHE A 76 -5.62 -3.29 5.30
CA PHE A 76 -4.28 -3.83 5.52
C PHE A 76 -3.95 -4.04 7.00
N MET A 77 -4.36 -3.12 7.88
CA MET A 77 -4.17 -3.28 9.32
C MET A 77 -5.06 -4.36 9.95
N SER A 78 -6.12 -4.79 9.28
CA SER A 78 -6.93 -5.93 9.72
C SER A 78 -6.34 -7.27 9.28
N LEU A 79 -5.72 -7.32 8.10
CA LEU A 79 -5.18 -8.55 7.49
C LEU A 79 -3.72 -8.81 7.87
N GLY A 80 -2.92 -7.74 7.90
CA GLY A 80 -1.48 -7.82 7.95
C GLY A 80 -0.84 -8.17 9.30
N PRO A 81 -1.37 -7.77 10.48
CA PRO A 81 -0.67 -8.02 11.75
C PRO A 81 -0.42 -9.50 12.04
N ALA A 82 -1.32 -10.39 11.64
CA ALA A 82 -1.13 -11.84 11.75
C ALA A 82 0.03 -12.36 10.87
N LEU A 83 0.42 -11.59 9.85
CA LEU A 83 1.50 -11.85 8.91
C LEU A 83 2.73 -10.96 9.17
N GLY A 84 2.79 -10.31 10.34
CA GLY A 84 3.92 -9.48 10.76
C GLY A 84 3.93 -8.05 10.21
N LEU A 85 2.84 -7.59 9.59
CA LEU A 85 2.75 -6.22 9.07
C LEU A 85 2.76 -5.20 10.21
N MET A 86 3.65 -4.22 10.11
CA MET A 86 3.69 -3.09 11.03
C MET A 86 3.62 -1.75 10.29
N PRO A 87 2.94 -0.73 10.87
CA PRO A 87 3.01 0.63 10.36
C PRO A 87 4.43 1.19 10.40
N ALA A 88 4.81 1.90 9.34
CA ALA A 88 6.05 2.66 9.25
C ALA A 88 5.80 4.03 8.61
N GLY A 89 6.53 5.04 9.04
CA GLY A 89 6.40 6.41 8.52
C GLY A 89 7.77 7.05 8.39
N LEU A 90 7.89 8.05 7.52
CA LEU A 90 9.03 8.97 7.53
C LEU A 90 8.93 9.81 8.81
N GLY A 91 9.48 9.28 9.90
CA GLY A 91 9.34 9.82 11.26
C GLY A 91 8.85 8.81 12.31
N ALA A 92 8.84 7.50 12.04
CA ALA A 92 8.42 6.46 13.00
C ALA A 92 9.38 6.21 14.18
N ALA A 93 9.89 7.30 14.77
CA ALA A 93 10.14 7.42 16.19
C ALA A 93 9.35 8.65 16.66
N THR A 94 8.46 8.46 17.64
CA THR A 94 7.57 9.44 18.29
C THR A 94 6.14 9.57 17.72
N HIS A 95 5.21 9.12 18.57
CA HIS A 95 3.83 9.57 18.74
C HIS A 95 3.42 10.81 17.93
N SER A 96 2.49 10.62 16.99
CA SER A 96 1.48 11.55 16.43
C SER A 96 1.32 11.30 14.92
N VAL A 97 0.09 11.24 14.44
CA VAL A 97 -0.25 10.98 13.03
C VAL A 97 -0.39 12.31 12.31
N PRO A 98 0.46 12.64 11.31
CA PRO A 98 0.06 13.59 10.27
C PRO A 98 0.36 13.06 8.85
N LYS A 99 -0.65 13.17 7.96
CA LYS A 99 -0.64 13.05 6.48
C LYS A 99 0.03 11.78 5.89
N PRO A 100 -0.71 10.89 5.20
CA PRO A 100 -0.22 9.55 4.94
C PRO A 100 0.82 9.51 3.82
N ALA A 101 2.10 9.60 4.20
CA ALA A 101 3.17 8.88 3.52
C ALA A 101 3.42 7.61 4.35
N ILE A 102 2.52 6.63 4.24
CA ILE A 102 2.58 5.43 5.08
C ILE A 102 3.38 4.35 4.37
N ARG A 103 4.50 3.99 4.99
CA ARG A 103 5.28 2.78 4.72
C ARG A 103 4.70 1.66 5.60
N SER A 104 4.81 0.41 5.19
CA SER A 104 4.67 -0.69 6.14
C SER A 104 5.86 -1.61 5.95
N MET A 105 6.49 -1.98 7.07
CA MET A 105 7.57 -2.97 7.11
C MET A 105 6.99 -4.20 7.80
N ALA A 106 7.00 -5.33 7.10
CA ALA A 106 7.01 -6.63 7.76
C ALA A 106 8.48 -7.00 7.98
N THR A 107 8.94 -7.03 9.24
CA THR A 107 10.32 -7.40 9.56
C THR A 107 10.49 -8.93 9.54
N SER A 108 11.51 -9.37 8.80
CA SER A 108 12.27 -10.64 8.81
C SER A 108 11.54 -11.96 9.05
#